data_AF-A0A413ITN0-F1
#
_entry.id   AF-A0A413ITN0-F1
#
_cell.length_a   1.000
_cell.length_b   1.000
_cell.length_c   1.000
_cell.angle_alpha   90.00
_cell.angle_beta   90.00
_cell.angle_gamma   90.00
#
_symmetry.space_group_name_H-M   'P 1'
#
loop_
_entity.id
_entity.type
_entity.pdbx_description
1 polymer ?
#
loop_
_entity_poly.entity_id
_entity_poly.type
_entity_poly.pdbx_seq_one_letter_code
_entity_poly.pdbx_strand_id
1 'polypeptide(L)'
;MLRKTIVTLVCVGCCVAASAQTGLESLKEKYEANKRDIEVVKEYVEALEKAKKGKEAERVTKEYMSRCPVLQVEDKDTYLLLNKYVFADPYSNVFEYGIYAMKKMKWDREDIPAGEDKATRLERLFRSLGSGVSGDNEIDKRYEVLMMLSRNLNKEIDKQCEPYLQDKQYVLPLYDSLKLERLTYLVNKGQLLGQDAMRLKLAVNKALHAGNYARVVRDLEVAANLNMTDLRDNYIVAILTVLSESTLDKELINNILSFVLRLRDREETAGGSTNYYNLLGRLYALVGDKDNADKYKKMGDAIEAERMERYKDLFEATGSN
;
A
#
# COMPACT_ATOMS: atom_id res chain seq x y z
N MET A 1 -34.76 -34.18 -22.44
CA MET A 1 -34.78 -33.58 -21.09
C MET A 1 -33.85 -32.37 -20.94
N LEU A 2 -32.69 -32.31 -21.60
CA LEU A 2 -31.73 -31.18 -21.52
C LEU A 2 -32.27 -29.79 -21.91
N ARG A 3 -33.20 -29.67 -22.89
CA ARG A 3 -33.76 -28.37 -23.28
C ARG A 3 -34.66 -27.71 -22.22
N LYS A 4 -35.33 -28.48 -21.35
CA LYS A 4 -36.17 -27.91 -20.29
C LYS A 4 -35.30 -27.34 -19.16
N THR A 5 -34.23 -28.03 -18.77
CA THR A 5 -33.33 -27.60 -17.69
C THR A 5 -32.56 -26.31 -18.01
N ILE A 6 -32.17 -26.10 -19.28
CA ILE A 6 -31.49 -24.87 -19.73
C ILE A 6 -32.45 -23.67 -19.71
N VAL A 7 -33.70 -23.84 -20.11
CA VAL A 7 -34.71 -22.77 -20.09
C VAL A 7 -35.06 -22.36 -18.65
N THR A 8 -35.14 -23.30 -17.71
CA THR A 8 -35.39 -22.97 -16.30
C THR A 8 -34.23 -22.22 -15.66
N LEU A 9 -32.97 -22.56 -15.98
CA LEU A 9 -31.79 -21.84 -15.46
C LEU A 9 -31.70 -20.40 -16.00
N VAL A 10 -32.03 -20.18 -17.27
CA VAL A 10 -32.04 -18.84 -17.89
C VAL A 10 -33.17 -17.97 -17.34
N CYS A 11 -34.36 -18.54 -17.10
CA CYS A 11 -35.48 -17.80 -16.49
C CYS A 11 -35.23 -17.40 -15.03
N VAL A 12 -34.61 -18.28 -14.22
CA VAL A 12 -34.26 -17.95 -12.83
C VAL A 12 -33.18 -16.86 -12.80
N GLY A 13 -32.18 -16.92 -13.68
CA GLY A 13 -31.16 -15.86 -13.79
C GLY A 13 -31.73 -14.49 -14.20
N CYS A 14 -32.70 -14.45 -15.12
CA CYS A 14 -33.37 -13.21 -15.53
C CYS A 14 -34.27 -12.63 -14.45
N CYS A 15 -35.00 -13.47 -13.69
CA CYS A 15 -35.85 -13.00 -12.59
C CYS A 15 -35.04 -12.43 -11.42
N VAL A 16 -33.91 -13.06 -11.07
CA VAL A 16 -33.00 -12.57 -10.01
C VAL A 16 -32.33 -11.25 -10.42
N ALA A 17 -31.92 -11.12 -11.68
CA ALA A 17 -31.37 -9.87 -12.20
C ALA A 17 -32.41 -8.74 -12.22
N ALA A 18 -33.65 -9.04 -12.63
CA ALA A 18 -34.75 -8.07 -12.63
C ALA A 18 -35.14 -7.64 -11.20
N SER A 19 -35.20 -8.57 -10.23
CA SER A 19 -35.50 -8.23 -8.83
C SER A 19 -34.37 -7.44 -8.15
N ALA A 20 -33.11 -7.71 -8.51
CA ALA A 20 -31.98 -6.91 -8.04
C ALA A 20 -32.00 -5.48 -8.63
N GLN A 21 -32.44 -5.35 -9.88
CA GLN A 21 -32.60 -4.06 -10.56
C GLN A 21 -33.71 -3.21 -9.92
N THR A 22 -34.90 -3.80 -9.67
CA THR A 22 -36.03 -3.09 -9.03
C THR A 22 -35.74 -2.70 -7.58
N GLY A 23 -35.00 -3.53 -6.84
CA GLY A 23 -34.51 -3.18 -5.50
C GLY A 23 -33.57 -1.98 -5.50
N LEU A 24 -32.67 -1.89 -6.49
CA LEU A 24 -31.73 -0.78 -6.61
C LEU A 24 -32.42 0.53 -7.01
N GLU A 25 -33.43 0.49 -7.88
CA GLU A 25 -34.22 1.66 -8.25
C GLU A 25 -35.00 2.23 -7.06
N SER A 26 -35.62 1.37 -6.24
CA SER A 26 -36.30 1.82 -5.02
C SER A 26 -35.33 2.48 -4.02
N LEU A 27 -34.14 1.91 -3.83
CA LEU A 27 -33.12 2.51 -2.96
C LEU A 27 -32.60 3.84 -3.50
N LYS A 28 -32.50 3.99 -4.83
CA LYS A 28 -32.14 5.26 -5.47
C LYS A 28 -33.19 6.33 -5.19
N GLU A 29 -34.48 6.02 -5.29
CA GLU A 29 -35.56 6.98 -4.99
C GLU A 29 -35.50 7.44 -3.53
N LYS A 30 -35.29 6.52 -2.59
CA LYS A 30 -35.11 6.84 -1.17
C LYS A 30 -33.89 7.72 -0.94
N TYR A 31 -32.76 7.39 -1.58
CA TYR A 31 -31.55 8.20 -1.53
C TYR A 31 -31.79 9.62 -2.05
N GLU A 32 -32.41 9.78 -3.22
CA GLU A 32 -32.68 11.09 -3.82
C GLU A 32 -33.58 11.96 -2.93
N ALA A 33 -34.51 11.36 -2.20
CA ALA A 33 -35.35 12.05 -1.22
C ALA A 33 -34.59 12.46 0.06
N ASN A 34 -33.64 11.65 0.52
CA ASN A 34 -33.01 11.78 1.85
C ASN A 34 -31.47 11.73 1.81
N LYS A 35 -30.84 12.54 0.96
CA LYS A 35 -29.39 12.55 0.71
C LYS A 35 -28.48 12.89 1.90
N ARG A 36 -29.03 13.28 3.05
CA ARG A 36 -28.29 13.61 4.28
C ARG A 36 -28.39 12.53 5.35
N ASP A 37 -29.25 11.54 5.15
CA ASP A 37 -29.46 10.46 6.10
C ASP A 37 -28.40 9.38 5.89
N ILE A 38 -27.58 9.13 6.92
CA ILE A 38 -26.47 8.16 6.84
C ILE A 38 -26.97 6.74 6.58
N GLU A 39 -28.09 6.34 7.17
CA GLU A 39 -28.63 4.98 7.02
C GLU A 39 -29.06 4.76 5.57
N VAL A 40 -29.81 5.72 5.01
CA VAL A 40 -30.27 5.68 3.62
C VAL A 40 -29.09 5.66 2.64
N VAL A 41 -28.08 6.48 2.88
CA VAL A 41 -26.90 6.56 2.01
C VAL A 41 -26.08 5.26 2.09
N LYS A 42 -25.88 4.72 3.29
CA LYS A 42 -25.15 3.47 3.52
C LYS A 42 -25.83 2.30 2.82
N GLU A 43 -27.13 2.12 3.01
CA GLU A 43 -27.91 1.07 2.34
C GLU A 43 -27.79 1.15 0.81
N TYR A 44 -27.88 2.36 0.26
CA TYR A 44 -27.78 2.55 -1.18
C TYR A 44 -26.37 2.26 -1.72
N VAL A 45 -25.32 2.72 -1.01
CA VAL A 45 -23.93 2.44 -1.38
C VAL A 45 -23.63 0.94 -1.32
N GLU A 46 -24.05 0.23 -0.28
CA GLU A 46 -23.88 -1.22 -0.19
C GLU A 46 -24.57 -1.97 -1.34
N ALA A 47 -25.77 -1.53 -1.73
CA ALA A 47 -26.48 -2.09 -2.87
C ALA A 47 -25.73 -1.84 -4.20
N LEU A 48 -25.18 -0.63 -4.38
CA LEU A 48 -24.35 -0.29 -5.54
C LEU A 48 -23.08 -1.14 -5.60
N GLU A 49 -22.43 -1.39 -4.47
CA GLU A 49 -21.24 -2.25 -4.41
C GLU A 49 -21.56 -3.71 -4.75
N LYS A 50 -22.65 -4.26 -4.19
CA LYS A 50 -23.14 -5.61 -4.53
C LYS A 50 -23.47 -5.74 -6.01
N ALA A 51 -23.98 -4.67 -6.62
CA ALA A 51 -24.24 -4.58 -8.06
C ALA A 51 -22.98 -4.28 -8.91
N LYS A 52 -21.78 -4.25 -8.33
CA LYS A 52 -20.51 -3.90 -8.99
C LYS A 52 -20.49 -2.50 -9.64
N LYS A 53 -21.28 -1.56 -9.12
CA LYS A 53 -21.37 -0.16 -9.57
C LYS A 53 -20.48 0.78 -8.76
N GLY A 54 -19.19 0.44 -8.63
CA GLY A 54 -18.24 1.16 -7.75
C GLY A 54 -18.08 2.66 -8.04
N LYS A 55 -18.12 3.08 -9.31
CA LYS A 55 -18.06 4.52 -9.67
C LYS A 55 -19.27 5.31 -9.18
N GLU A 56 -20.44 4.68 -9.16
CA GLU A 56 -21.67 5.31 -8.67
C GLU A 56 -21.68 5.36 -7.14
N ALA A 57 -21.22 4.29 -6.49
CA ALA A 57 -20.99 4.27 -5.05
C ALA A 57 -20.04 5.41 -4.61
N GLU A 58 -18.90 5.55 -5.30
CA GLU A 58 -17.94 6.64 -5.04
C GLU A 58 -18.59 8.02 -5.19
N ARG A 59 -19.39 8.23 -6.25
CA ARG A 59 -20.09 9.50 -6.47
C ARG A 59 -21.04 9.82 -5.32
N VAL A 60 -21.84 8.85 -4.90
CA VAL A 60 -22.81 8.99 -3.80
C VAL A 60 -22.10 9.31 -2.49
N THR A 61 -21.03 8.58 -2.16
CA THR A 61 -20.25 8.83 -0.94
C THR A 61 -19.62 10.22 -0.93
N LYS A 62 -19.08 10.68 -2.07
CA LYS A 62 -18.51 12.05 -2.19
C LYS A 62 -19.60 13.13 -2.10
N GLU A 63 -20.77 12.90 -2.68
CA GLU A 63 -21.92 13.80 -2.56
C GLU A 63 -22.36 13.93 -1.10
N TYR A 64 -22.44 12.81 -0.37
CA TYR A 64 -22.74 12.80 1.05
C TYR A 64 -21.71 13.62 1.85
N MET A 65 -20.41 13.38 1.64
CA MET A 65 -19.34 14.13 2.32
C MET A 65 -19.45 15.65 2.10
N SER A 66 -19.79 16.09 0.89
CA SER A 66 -19.93 17.52 0.58
C SER A 66 -21.03 18.23 1.39
N ARG A 67 -21.94 17.45 1.99
CA ARG A 67 -23.09 17.93 2.77
C ARG A 67 -22.97 17.59 4.26
N CYS A 68 -21.94 16.83 4.63
CA CYS A 68 -21.69 16.32 5.96
C CYS A 68 -20.86 17.34 6.77
N PRO A 69 -21.37 17.85 7.92
CA PRO A 69 -20.56 18.60 8.87
C PRO A 69 -19.34 17.79 9.30
N VAL A 70 -18.16 18.42 9.37
CA VAL A 70 -16.88 17.73 9.69
C VAL A 70 -16.96 16.90 10.97
N LEU A 71 -17.68 17.37 12.00
CA LEU A 71 -17.87 16.64 13.27
C LEU A 71 -18.60 15.30 13.12
N GLN A 72 -19.45 15.13 12.09
CA GLN A 72 -20.12 13.86 11.82
C GLN A 72 -19.14 12.79 11.32
N VAL A 73 -17.91 13.13 10.92
CA VAL A 73 -16.89 12.13 10.58
C VAL A 73 -16.38 11.38 11.82
N GLU A 74 -16.66 11.88 13.04
CA GLU A 74 -16.42 11.14 14.28
C GLU A 74 -17.51 10.09 14.58
N ASP A 75 -18.64 10.12 13.87
CA ASP A 75 -19.61 9.03 13.88
C ASP A 75 -19.07 7.81 13.11
N LYS A 76 -19.27 6.62 13.67
CA LYS A 76 -18.65 5.38 13.17
C LYS A 76 -19.19 4.97 11.81
N ASP A 77 -20.50 5.03 11.61
CA ASP A 77 -21.11 4.66 10.33
C ASP A 77 -20.74 5.64 9.22
N THR A 78 -20.72 6.92 9.55
CA THR A 78 -20.22 7.96 8.66
C THR A 78 -18.75 7.72 8.31
N TYR A 79 -17.89 7.45 9.29
CA TYR A 79 -16.47 7.18 9.04
C TYR A 79 -16.26 5.98 8.11
N LEU A 80 -16.94 4.85 8.39
CA LEU A 80 -16.81 3.63 7.61
C LEU A 80 -17.27 3.82 6.16
N LEU A 81 -18.37 4.57 5.96
CA LEU A 81 -18.85 4.94 4.63
C LEU A 81 -17.79 5.75 3.86
N LEU A 82 -17.15 6.72 4.51
CA LEU A 82 -16.17 7.63 3.91
C LEU A 82 -14.82 6.96 3.63
N ASN A 83 -14.45 5.94 4.43
CA ASN A 83 -13.11 5.34 4.45
C ASN A 83 -12.60 4.92 3.06
N LYS A 84 -13.46 4.31 2.26
CA LYS A 84 -13.08 3.73 0.96
C LYS A 84 -12.92 4.76 -0.16
N TYR A 85 -13.75 5.80 -0.17
CA TYR A 85 -13.89 6.69 -1.33
C TYR A 85 -13.41 8.12 -1.08
N VAL A 86 -13.27 8.53 0.19
CA VAL A 86 -12.99 9.91 0.57
C VAL A 86 -11.61 10.05 1.20
N PHE A 87 -11.16 9.10 2.02
CA PHE A 87 -9.80 9.10 2.58
C PHE A 87 -8.76 8.55 1.59
N ALA A 88 -8.78 9.06 0.35
CA ALA A 88 -7.92 8.62 -0.74
C ALA A 88 -6.69 9.53 -0.95
N ASP A 89 -6.84 10.84 -0.75
CA ASP A 89 -5.80 11.83 -1.02
C ASP A 89 -5.12 12.32 0.28
N PRO A 90 -3.85 11.96 0.53
CA PRO A 90 -3.09 12.41 1.70
C PRO A 90 -2.96 13.93 1.84
N TYR A 91 -3.08 14.69 0.74
CA TYR A 91 -2.97 16.14 0.79
C TYR A 91 -4.28 16.83 1.15
N SER A 92 -5.40 16.10 1.20
CA SER A 92 -6.70 16.66 1.57
C SER A 92 -6.83 16.87 3.09
N ASN A 93 -7.56 17.91 3.49
CA ASN A 93 -7.91 18.15 4.90
C ASN A 93 -8.76 17.01 5.48
N VAL A 94 -9.59 16.38 4.64
CA VAL A 94 -10.47 15.28 5.04
C VAL A 94 -9.68 14.03 5.39
N PHE A 95 -8.59 13.75 4.68
CA PHE A 95 -7.67 12.65 5.02
C PHE A 95 -6.98 12.86 6.36
N GLU A 96 -6.47 14.07 6.60
CA GLU A 96 -5.89 14.43 7.90
C GLU A 96 -6.90 14.29 9.04
N TYR A 97 -8.14 14.74 8.82
CA TYR A 97 -9.20 14.57 9.80
C TYR A 97 -9.54 13.08 9.99
N GLY A 98 -9.54 12.27 8.93
CA GLY A 98 -9.71 10.82 9.02
C GLY A 98 -8.69 10.16 9.95
N ILE A 99 -7.40 10.51 9.84
CA ILE A 99 -6.36 10.04 10.77
C ILE A 99 -6.69 10.42 12.22
N TYR A 100 -7.14 11.65 12.45
CA TYR A 100 -7.49 12.13 13.78
C TYR A 100 -8.74 11.44 14.34
N ALA A 101 -9.80 11.32 13.55
CA ALA A 101 -11.05 10.68 13.93
C ALA A 101 -10.81 9.19 14.24
N MET A 102 -10.05 8.46 13.43
CA MET A 102 -9.67 7.06 13.70
C MET A 102 -9.02 6.88 15.07
N LYS A 103 -8.10 7.78 15.43
CA LYS A 103 -7.39 7.76 16.71
C LYS A 103 -8.31 8.01 17.91
N LYS A 104 -9.33 8.86 17.73
CA LYS A 104 -10.29 9.23 18.78
C LYS A 104 -11.46 8.26 18.91
N MET A 105 -11.82 7.61 17.82
CA MET A 105 -12.98 6.74 17.74
C MET A 105 -12.84 5.58 18.73
N LYS A 106 -13.91 5.33 19.48
CA LYS A 106 -14.01 4.13 20.31
C LYS A 106 -14.29 2.95 19.40
N TRP A 107 -13.36 2.02 19.37
CA TRP A 107 -13.50 0.72 18.70
C TRP A 107 -13.73 -0.27 19.83
N ASP A 108 -14.98 -0.68 20.04
CA ASP A 108 -15.32 -1.63 21.09
C ASP A 108 -14.64 -2.97 20.74
N ARG A 109 -14.04 -3.61 21.74
CA ARG A 109 -13.66 -5.02 21.58
C ARG A 109 -14.93 -5.79 21.85
N GLU A 110 -15.59 -6.31 20.82
CA GLU A 110 -16.59 -7.33 21.06
C GLU A 110 -15.89 -8.53 21.73
N ASP A 111 -16.46 -8.97 22.85
CA ASP A 111 -16.09 -10.23 23.47
C ASP A 111 -16.34 -11.34 22.45
N ILE A 112 -15.27 -12.03 22.03
CA ILE A 112 -15.36 -13.21 21.18
C ILE A 112 -16.38 -14.15 21.85
N PRO A 113 -17.48 -14.54 21.17
CA PRO A 113 -18.39 -15.53 21.73
C PRO A 113 -17.57 -16.78 22.03
N ALA A 114 -17.48 -17.16 23.31
CA ALA A 114 -16.73 -18.33 23.71
C ALA A 114 -17.28 -19.55 22.95
N GLY A 115 -16.47 -20.14 22.06
CA GLY A 115 -16.84 -21.35 21.31
C GLY A 115 -16.87 -21.22 19.78
N GLU A 116 -16.48 -20.09 19.19
CA GLU A 116 -16.42 -19.99 17.73
C GLU A 116 -15.31 -20.86 17.12
N ASP A 117 -15.68 -21.74 16.18
CA ASP A 117 -14.72 -22.63 15.51
C ASP A 117 -13.91 -21.92 14.41
N LYS A 118 -12.72 -22.47 14.11
CA LYS A 118 -11.77 -21.89 13.15
C LYS A 118 -12.31 -21.77 11.72
N ALA A 119 -13.14 -22.69 11.27
CA ALA A 119 -13.70 -22.68 9.91
C ALA A 119 -14.78 -21.60 9.78
N THR A 120 -15.63 -21.44 10.80
CA THR A 120 -16.61 -20.34 10.88
C THR A 120 -15.91 -18.98 10.92
N ARG A 121 -14.79 -18.88 11.65
CA ARG A 121 -13.91 -17.69 11.63
C ARG A 121 -13.31 -17.44 10.24
N LEU A 122 -12.81 -18.47 9.57
CA LEU A 122 -12.21 -18.35 8.23
C LEU A 122 -13.23 -17.95 7.17
N GLU A 123 -14.42 -18.57 7.16
CA GLU A 123 -15.50 -18.21 6.23
C GLU A 123 -15.96 -16.78 6.44
N ARG A 124 -16.05 -16.30 7.70
CA ARG A 124 -16.39 -14.91 7.99
C ARG A 124 -15.35 -13.95 7.42
N LEU A 125 -14.05 -14.24 7.60
CA LEU A 125 -12.94 -13.45 7.05
C LEU A 125 -12.90 -13.48 5.51
N PHE A 126 -13.30 -14.59 4.88
CA PHE A 126 -13.40 -14.66 3.41
C PHE A 126 -14.60 -13.89 2.86
N ARG A 127 -15.72 -13.81 3.60
CA ARG A 127 -16.86 -12.97 3.21
C ARG A 127 -16.52 -11.47 3.30
N SER A 128 -15.77 -11.04 4.31
CA SER A 128 -15.36 -9.63 4.44
C SER A 128 -14.39 -9.16 3.36
N LEU A 129 -13.58 -10.05 2.79
CA LEU A 129 -12.68 -9.70 1.67
C LEU A 129 -13.41 -9.35 0.36
N GLY A 130 -14.68 -9.73 0.19
CA GLY A 130 -15.46 -9.54 -1.05
C GLY A 130 -16.51 -8.41 -1.05
N SER A 131 -16.90 -7.93 0.12
CA SER A 131 -17.89 -6.84 0.30
C SER A 131 -17.23 -5.70 1.07
N GLY A 132 -17.27 -4.46 0.56
CA GLY A 132 -16.42 -3.35 0.99
C GLY A 132 -16.56 -2.80 2.41
N VAL A 133 -17.19 -3.54 3.32
CA VAL A 133 -17.26 -3.30 4.76
C VAL A 133 -17.30 -4.68 5.45
N SER A 134 -16.29 -5.05 6.25
CA SER A 134 -16.32 -6.35 6.94
C SER A 134 -17.50 -6.44 7.92
N GLY A 135 -18.21 -7.57 7.87
CA GLY A 135 -19.30 -7.89 8.78
C GLY A 135 -18.89 -7.92 10.25
N ASP A 136 -19.77 -7.35 11.08
CA ASP A 136 -19.97 -7.42 12.54
C ASP A 136 -18.75 -7.21 13.46
N ASN A 137 -17.60 -7.86 13.25
CA ASN A 137 -16.45 -7.77 14.15
C ASN A 137 -15.75 -6.40 14.08
N GLU A 138 -15.76 -5.68 15.19
CA GLU A 138 -15.21 -4.33 15.30
C GLU A 138 -13.69 -4.24 15.11
N ILE A 139 -12.96 -5.32 15.44
CA ILE A 139 -11.51 -5.40 15.23
C ILE A 139 -11.20 -5.37 13.73
N ASP A 140 -12.00 -6.06 12.92
CA ASP A 140 -11.81 -6.14 11.48
C ASP A 140 -12.11 -4.78 10.83
N LYS A 141 -13.18 -4.10 11.26
CA LYS A 141 -13.52 -2.74 10.81
C LYS A 141 -12.42 -1.72 11.12
N ARG A 142 -11.85 -1.76 12.34
CA ARG A 142 -10.71 -0.89 12.70
C ARG A 142 -9.50 -1.19 11.83
N TYR A 143 -9.21 -2.46 11.61
CA TYR A 143 -8.08 -2.89 10.80
C TYR A 143 -8.25 -2.47 9.33
N GLU A 144 -9.43 -2.60 8.74
CA GLU A 144 -9.74 -2.14 7.38
C GLU A 144 -9.51 -0.63 7.21
N VAL A 145 -9.96 0.15 8.19
CA VAL A 145 -9.74 1.60 8.24
C VAL A 145 -8.25 1.93 8.30
N LEU A 146 -7.52 1.30 9.23
CA LEU A 146 -6.09 1.50 9.37
C LEU A 146 -5.36 1.11 8.10
N MET A 147 -5.72 -0.02 7.49
CA MET A 147 -5.15 -0.51 6.25
C MET A 147 -5.34 0.52 5.13
N MET A 148 -6.54 1.08 4.96
CA MET A 148 -6.81 2.03 3.87
C MET A 148 -6.01 3.33 4.02
N LEU A 149 -6.06 3.95 5.21
CA LEU A 149 -5.30 5.18 5.49
C LEU A 149 -3.79 4.94 5.34
N SER A 150 -3.28 3.86 5.93
CA SER A 150 -1.86 3.52 5.88
C SER A 150 -1.43 3.22 4.46
N ARG A 151 -2.22 2.47 3.69
CA ARG A 151 -1.93 2.15 2.28
C ARG A 151 -1.87 3.41 1.41
N ASN A 152 -2.86 4.30 1.53
CA ASN A 152 -2.91 5.50 0.71
C ASN A 152 -1.76 6.46 1.05
N LEU A 153 -1.44 6.61 2.34
CA LEU A 153 -0.28 7.40 2.76
C LEU A 153 1.04 6.76 2.32
N ASN A 154 1.23 5.46 2.52
CA ASN A 154 2.44 4.76 2.11
C ASN A 154 2.65 4.87 0.60
N LYS A 155 1.59 4.69 -0.19
CA LYS A 155 1.66 4.79 -1.66
C LYS A 155 2.15 6.17 -2.09
N GLU A 156 1.72 7.23 -1.43
CA GLU A 156 2.22 8.57 -1.76
C GLU A 156 3.67 8.77 -1.30
N ILE A 157 4.04 8.28 -0.11
CA ILE A 157 5.44 8.28 0.34
C ILE A 157 6.34 7.52 -0.63
N ASP A 158 5.89 6.36 -1.13
CA ASP A 158 6.64 5.55 -2.07
C ASP A 158 6.90 6.34 -3.36
N LYS A 159 5.90 7.04 -3.90
CA LYS A 159 6.09 7.91 -5.08
C LYS A 159 7.11 9.02 -4.84
N GLN A 160 7.17 9.58 -3.63
CA GLN A 160 8.07 10.69 -3.31
C GLN A 160 9.47 10.22 -2.90
N CYS A 161 9.61 8.97 -2.40
CA CYS A 161 10.83 8.52 -1.72
C CYS A 161 11.50 7.29 -2.34
N GLU A 162 10.78 6.44 -3.08
CA GLU A 162 11.39 5.24 -3.69
C GLU A 162 12.08 5.61 -5.02
N PRO A 163 13.37 5.26 -5.19
CA PRO A 163 14.01 5.34 -6.49
C PRO A 163 13.31 4.41 -7.48
N TYR A 164 13.11 4.88 -8.72
CA TYR A 164 12.56 4.08 -9.80
C TYR A 164 13.62 3.80 -10.84
N LEU A 165 13.48 2.68 -11.55
CA LEU A 165 14.42 2.31 -12.61
C LEU A 165 14.03 3.03 -13.91
N GLN A 166 14.95 3.79 -14.47
CA GLN A 166 14.83 4.45 -15.77
C GLN A 166 16.11 4.20 -16.56
N ASP A 167 16.00 3.66 -17.78
CA ASP A 167 17.15 3.38 -18.66
C ASP A 167 18.29 2.58 -17.97
N LYS A 168 17.91 1.60 -17.12
CA LYS A 168 18.79 0.74 -16.29
C LYS A 168 19.53 1.48 -15.15
N GLN A 169 19.14 2.71 -14.83
CA GLN A 169 19.66 3.48 -13.71
C GLN A 169 18.56 3.75 -12.68
N TYR A 170 18.94 3.82 -11.41
CA TYR A 170 18.01 4.23 -10.37
C TYR A 170 17.95 5.76 -10.31
N VAL A 171 16.75 6.31 -10.48
CA VAL A 171 16.51 7.75 -10.44
C VAL A 171 15.68 8.07 -9.20
N LEU A 172 16.10 9.09 -8.45
CA LEU A 172 15.32 9.61 -7.34
C LEU A 172 14.13 10.43 -7.87
N PRO A 173 12.96 10.34 -7.23
CA PRO A 173 11.87 11.29 -7.47
C PRO A 173 12.33 12.74 -7.22
N LEU A 174 11.68 13.69 -7.90
CA LEU A 174 11.92 15.12 -7.68
C LEU A 174 11.63 15.48 -6.22
N TYR A 175 12.58 16.17 -5.59
CA TYR A 175 12.45 16.56 -4.19
C TYR A 175 11.49 17.73 -4.01
N ASP A 176 10.39 17.50 -3.29
CA ASP A 176 9.39 18.51 -2.93
C ASP A 176 9.30 18.63 -1.40
N SER A 177 10.00 19.62 -0.85
CA SER A 177 10.09 19.84 0.61
C SER A 177 8.73 20.00 1.27
N LEU A 178 7.80 20.73 0.65
CA LEU A 178 6.47 20.98 1.21
C LEU A 178 5.64 19.71 1.27
N LYS A 179 5.69 18.88 0.21
CA LYS A 179 5.04 17.57 0.21
C LYS A 179 5.63 16.65 1.27
N LEU A 180 6.95 16.57 1.38
CA LEU A 180 7.60 15.71 2.36
C LEU A 180 7.31 16.14 3.80
N GLU A 181 7.27 17.45 4.08
CA GLU A 181 6.88 17.97 5.39
C GLU A 181 5.43 17.63 5.73
N ARG A 182 4.52 17.78 4.76
CA ARG A 182 3.12 17.38 4.91
C ARG A 182 2.98 15.89 5.21
N LEU A 183 3.65 15.02 4.45
CA LEU A 183 3.62 13.58 4.67
C LEU A 183 4.22 13.21 6.04
N THR A 184 5.34 13.83 6.42
CA THR A 184 5.98 13.66 7.74
C THR A 184 5.02 14.04 8.87
N TYR A 185 4.31 15.16 8.73
CA TYR A 185 3.30 15.60 9.69
C TYR A 185 2.18 14.54 9.85
N LEU A 186 1.62 14.05 8.75
CA LEU A 186 0.54 13.06 8.77
C LEU A 186 0.97 11.74 9.38
N VAL A 187 2.14 11.25 8.99
CA VAL A 187 2.76 10.04 9.57
C VAL A 187 2.87 10.23 11.07
N ASN A 188 3.38 11.35 11.57
CA ASN A 188 3.55 11.55 13.01
C ASN A 188 2.25 11.79 13.80
N LYS A 189 1.18 12.24 13.14
CA LYS A 189 -0.11 12.50 13.77
C LYS A 189 -0.86 11.20 14.10
N GLY A 190 -0.74 10.18 13.25
CA GLY A 190 -1.48 8.92 13.32
C GLY A 190 -0.80 7.80 14.11
N GLN A 191 -1.56 6.72 14.32
CA GLN A 191 -1.05 5.39 14.70
C GLN A 191 -1.35 4.46 13.53
N LEU A 192 -0.46 4.45 12.54
CA LEU A 192 -0.68 3.80 11.24
C LEU A 192 0.07 2.47 11.15
N LEU A 193 -0.37 1.60 10.26
CA LEU A 193 0.35 0.37 9.93
C LEU A 193 1.59 0.73 9.09
N GLY A 194 2.73 0.09 9.35
CA GLY A 194 3.99 0.36 8.64
C GLY A 194 4.58 1.75 8.85
N GLN A 195 4.14 2.45 9.90
CA GLN A 195 4.52 3.85 10.18
C GLN A 195 6.04 4.05 10.30
N ASP A 196 6.76 3.10 10.87
CA ASP A 196 8.21 3.25 11.05
C ASP A 196 8.97 3.15 9.72
N ALA A 197 8.54 2.29 8.80
CA ALA A 197 9.10 2.23 7.45
C ALA A 197 8.81 3.53 6.68
N MET A 198 7.60 4.09 6.80
CA MET A 198 7.25 5.40 6.24
C MET A 198 8.17 6.52 6.77
N ARG A 199 8.39 6.56 8.09
CA ARG A 199 9.30 7.54 8.73
C ARG A 199 10.72 7.41 8.22
N LEU A 200 11.21 6.18 8.08
CA LEU A 200 12.54 5.91 7.56
C LEU A 200 12.69 6.42 6.12
N LYS A 201 11.72 6.13 5.23
CA LYS A 201 11.75 6.60 3.83
C LYS A 201 11.82 8.13 3.74
N LEU A 202 11.00 8.82 4.52
CA LEU A 202 11.00 10.28 4.60
C LEU A 202 12.33 10.84 5.16
N ALA A 203 12.89 10.21 6.19
CA ALA A 203 14.16 10.62 6.80
C ALA A 203 15.34 10.41 5.84
N VAL A 204 15.39 9.25 5.17
CA VAL A 204 16.39 8.92 4.16
C VAL A 204 16.33 9.90 2.99
N ASN A 205 15.14 10.16 2.44
CA ASN A 205 14.99 11.09 1.32
C ASN A 205 15.44 12.52 1.69
N LYS A 206 15.08 12.99 2.90
CA LYS A 206 15.56 14.27 3.43
C LYS A 206 17.08 14.32 3.60
N ALA A 207 17.69 13.26 4.13
CA ALA A 207 19.14 13.18 4.31
C ALA A 207 19.90 13.10 2.98
N LEU A 208 19.36 12.36 2.00
CA LEU A 208 19.89 12.30 0.63
C LEU A 208 19.93 13.68 0.00
N HIS A 209 18.81 14.41 0.04
CA HIS A 209 18.73 15.76 -0.53
C HIS A 209 19.69 16.75 0.17
N ALA A 210 19.90 16.60 1.47
CA ALA A 210 20.84 17.42 2.23
C ALA A 210 22.32 17.02 2.03
N GLY A 211 22.62 16.01 1.21
CA GLY A 211 23.99 15.50 1.01
C GLY A 211 24.56 14.76 2.23
N ASN A 212 23.73 14.38 3.20
CA ASN A 212 24.17 13.70 4.42
C ASN A 212 24.18 12.18 4.23
N TYR A 213 25.04 11.71 3.34
CA TYR A 213 25.09 10.31 2.91
C TYR A 213 25.48 9.35 4.05
N ALA A 214 26.36 9.78 4.96
CA ALA A 214 26.71 9.00 6.14
C ALA A 214 25.49 8.74 7.04
N ARG A 215 24.57 9.71 7.17
CA ARG A 215 23.32 9.51 7.89
C ARG A 215 22.39 8.53 7.17
N VAL A 216 22.29 8.61 5.85
CA VAL A 216 21.49 7.68 5.06
C VAL A 216 21.92 6.24 5.31
N VAL A 217 23.23 5.97 5.22
CA VAL A 217 23.77 4.61 5.45
C VAL A 217 23.47 4.14 6.88
N ARG A 218 23.71 4.98 7.89
CA ARG A 218 23.39 4.63 9.30
C ARG A 218 21.92 4.32 9.52
N ASP A 219 21.02 5.15 8.99
CA ASP A 219 19.58 4.98 9.18
C ASP A 219 19.10 3.66 8.52
N LEU A 220 19.66 3.29 7.36
CA LEU A 220 19.39 2.01 6.69
C LEU A 220 19.97 0.82 7.47
N GLU A 221 21.19 0.93 7.99
CA GLU A 221 21.82 -0.12 8.81
C GLU A 221 21.01 -0.41 10.08
N VAL A 222 20.58 0.64 10.78
CA VAL A 222 19.74 0.51 11.98
C VAL A 222 18.43 -0.20 11.62
N ALA A 223 17.77 0.21 10.53
CA ALA A 223 16.52 -0.40 10.10
C ALA A 223 16.67 -1.89 9.76
N ALA A 224 17.75 -2.26 9.07
CA ALA A 224 18.06 -3.65 8.75
C ALA A 224 18.32 -4.49 10.02
N ASN A 225 19.05 -3.93 11.00
CA ASN A 225 19.34 -4.61 12.27
C ASN A 225 18.10 -4.80 13.15
N LEU A 226 17.13 -3.89 13.06
CA LEU A 226 15.84 -3.99 13.75
C LEU A 226 14.84 -4.94 13.07
N ASN A 227 15.22 -5.56 11.94
CA ASN A 227 14.35 -6.46 11.17
C ASN A 227 13.01 -5.81 10.83
N MET A 228 13.02 -4.55 10.42
CA MET A 228 11.80 -3.83 10.05
C MET A 228 11.12 -4.54 8.87
N THR A 229 10.06 -5.32 9.16
CA THR A 229 9.41 -6.22 8.20
C THR A 229 8.79 -5.52 7.01
N ASP A 230 8.43 -4.24 7.17
CA ASP A 230 7.83 -3.41 6.13
C ASP A 230 8.87 -2.74 5.22
N LEU A 231 10.17 -2.89 5.52
CA LEU A 231 11.26 -2.41 4.68
C LEU A 231 11.76 -3.55 3.78
N ARG A 232 11.61 -3.37 2.47
CA ARG A 232 12.11 -4.34 1.48
C ARG A 232 13.60 -4.12 1.22
N ASP A 233 14.40 -5.18 1.16
CA ASP A 233 15.83 -5.07 0.85
C ASP A 233 16.10 -4.42 -0.52
N ASN A 234 15.20 -4.61 -1.49
CA ASN A 234 15.22 -3.91 -2.78
C ASN A 234 15.23 -2.37 -2.63
N TYR A 235 14.57 -1.81 -1.61
CA TYR A 235 14.62 -0.37 -1.34
C TYR A 235 16.02 0.04 -0.85
N ILE A 236 16.61 -0.75 0.05
CA ILE A 236 17.97 -0.50 0.55
C ILE A 236 18.98 -0.53 -0.62
N VAL A 237 18.92 -1.57 -1.46
CA VAL A 237 19.79 -1.71 -2.63
C VAL A 237 19.61 -0.54 -3.61
N ALA A 238 18.37 -0.11 -3.89
CA ALA A 238 18.11 1.01 -4.77
C ALA A 238 18.74 2.31 -4.24
N ILE A 239 18.54 2.62 -2.95
CA ILE A 239 19.11 3.83 -2.32
C ILE A 239 20.65 3.80 -2.33
N LEU A 240 21.25 2.67 -1.95
CA LEU A 240 22.71 2.53 -1.94
C LEU A 240 23.31 2.59 -3.35
N THR A 241 22.57 2.12 -4.36
CA THR A 241 22.98 2.25 -5.77
C THR A 241 23.01 3.71 -6.20
N VAL A 242 21.96 4.49 -5.89
CA VAL A 242 21.94 5.95 -6.13
C VAL A 242 23.09 6.63 -5.40
N LEU A 243 23.36 6.28 -4.14
CA LEU A 243 24.48 6.86 -3.39
C LEU A 243 25.83 6.59 -4.07
N SER A 244 26.03 5.38 -4.60
CA SER A 244 27.27 5.03 -5.30
C SER A 244 27.48 5.76 -6.64
N GLU A 245 26.48 6.52 -7.13
CA GLU A 245 26.59 7.47 -8.26
C GLU A 245 27.10 8.83 -7.84
N SER A 246 27.00 9.14 -6.56
CA SER A 246 27.48 10.39 -5.99
C SER A 246 28.99 10.32 -5.74
N THR A 247 29.60 11.48 -5.54
CA THR A 247 30.99 11.55 -5.08
C THR A 247 31.03 11.21 -3.59
N LEU A 248 31.49 10.00 -3.26
CA LEU A 248 31.64 9.52 -1.89
C LEU A 248 33.12 9.43 -1.52
N ASP A 249 33.44 9.66 -0.25
CA ASP A 249 34.77 9.38 0.27
C ASP A 249 34.99 7.86 0.43
N LYS A 250 36.27 7.46 0.47
CA LYS A 250 36.67 6.05 0.51
C LYS A 250 36.18 5.33 1.78
N GLU A 251 36.09 6.02 2.91
CA GLU A 251 35.61 5.43 4.17
C GLU A 251 34.13 5.07 4.05
N LEU A 252 33.31 5.98 3.52
CA LEU A 252 31.90 5.73 3.32
C LEU A 252 31.64 4.62 2.30
N ILE A 253 32.42 4.54 1.21
CA ILE A 253 32.32 3.43 0.24
C ILE A 253 32.61 2.09 0.93
N ASN A 254 33.67 2.01 1.75
CA ASN A 254 34.01 0.79 2.50
C ASN A 254 32.91 0.39 3.50
N ASN A 255 32.28 1.38 4.15
CA ASN A 255 31.17 1.15 5.07
C ASN A 255 29.95 0.57 4.33
N ILE A 256 29.59 1.15 3.18
CA ILE A 256 28.50 0.65 2.33
C ILE A 256 28.81 -0.77 1.85
N LEU A 257 30.04 -1.02 1.37
CA LEU A 257 30.45 -2.35 0.92
C LEU A 257 30.31 -3.40 2.04
N SER A 258 30.80 -3.07 3.24
CA SER A 258 30.68 -3.94 4.41
C SER A 258 29.23 -4.19 4.79
N PHE A 259 28.36 -3.18 4.69
CA PHE A 259 26.94 -3.31 4.96
C PHE A 259 26.24 -4.23 3.96
N VAL A 260 26.46 -4.03 2.66
CA VAL A 260 25.83 -4.84 1.60
C VAL A 260 26.26 -6.30 1.67
N LEU A 261 27.52 -6.58 2.01
CA LEU A 261 27.99 -7.95 2.24
C LEU A 261 27.23 -8.63 3.39
N ARG A 262 27.03 -7.93 4.52
CA ARG A 262 26.25 -8.47 5.64
C ARG A 262 24.79 -8.73 5.28
N LEU A 263 24.17 -7.86 4.49
CA LEU A 263 22.80 -8.07 4.00
C LEU A 263 22.69 -9.32 3.13
N ARG A 264 23.60 -9.47 2.15
CA ARG A 264 23.67 -10.65 1.29
C ARG A 264 23.82 -11.92 2.12
N ASP A 265 24.81 -11.97 3.00
CA ASP A 265 25.11 -13.19 3.79
C ASP A 265 23.90 -13.60 4.64
N ARG A 266 23.21 -12.61 5.19
CA ARG A 266 21.97 -12.84 5.93
C ARG A 266 20.85 -13.37 5.03
N GLU A 267 20.64 -12.79 3.85
CA GLU A 267 19.57 -13.21 2.95
C GLU A 267 19.83 -14.59 2.32
N GLU A 268 21.09 -14.92 2.00
CA GLU A 268 21.49 -16.25 1.52
C GLU A 268 21.11 -17.35 2.53
N THR A 269 21.27 -17.09 3.84
CA THR A 269 20.83 -18.03 4.88
C THR A 269 19.30 -18.13 5.01
N ALA A 270 18.58 -17.07 4.64
CA ALA A 270 17.12 -16.99 4.73
C ALA A 270 16.40 -17.43 3.43
N GLY A 271 17.15 -17.68 2.35
CA GLY A 271 16.61 -18.05 1.05
C GLY A 271 15.89 -16.91 0.32
N GLY A 272 16.34 -15.66 0.50
CA GLY A 272 15.74 -14.53 -0.20
C GLY A 272 16.18 -14.41 -1.67
N SER A 273 15.69 -13.36 -2.34
CA SER A 273 15.77 -13.18 -3.80
C SER A 273 16.31 -11.82 -4.25
N THR A 274 16.75 -10.97 -3.32
CA THR A 274 17.30 -9.65 -3.63
C THR A 274 18.63 -9.78 -4.35
N ASN A 275 18.79 -9.05 -5.45
CA ASN A 275 20.03 -9.03 -6.23
C ASN A 275 21.01 -7.97 -5.68
N TYR A 276 21.91 -8.37 -4.79
CA TYR A 276 22.96 -7.51 -4.25
C TYR A 276 24.19 -7.37 -5.17
N TYR A 277 24.38 -8.30 -6.11
CA TYR A 277 25.68 -8.47 -6.77
C TYR A 277 26.01 -7.35 -7.74
N ASN A 278 25.01 -6.74 -8.39
CA ASN A 278 25.24 -5.55 -9.22
C ASN A 278 25.79 -4.37 -8.41
N LEU A 279 25.22 -4.13 -7.22
CA LEU A 279 25.70 -3.10 -6.31
C LEU A 279 27.11 -3.44 -5.76
N LEU A 280 27.33 -4.70 -5.37
CA LEU A 280 28.65 -5.16 -4.91
C LEU A 280 29.73 -4.96 -5.98
N GLY A 281 29.47 -5.39 -7.22
CA GLY A 281 30.42 -5.23 -8.33
C GLY A 281 30.83 -3.77 -8.53
N ARG A 282 29.88 -2.86 -8.42
CA ARG A 282 30.14 -1.42 -8.46
C ARG A 282 30.96 -0.91 -7.28
N LEU A 283 30.62 -1.30 -6.06
CA LEU A 283 31.34 -0.86 -4.85
C LEU A 283 32.78 -1.36 -4.86
N TYR A 284 33.02 -2.59 -5.32
CA TYR A 284 34.37 -3.12 -5.51
C TYR A 284 35.17 -2.35 -6.56
N ALA A 285 34.53 -1.94 -7.66
CA ALA A 285 35.17 -1.08 -8.66
C ALA A 285 35.58 0.28 -8.06
N LEU A 286 34.73 0.89 -7.21
CA LEU A 286 35.01 2.16 -6.55
C LEU A 286 36.17 2.09 -5.54
N VAL A 287 36.37 0.96 -4.87
CA VAL A 287 37.53 0.76 -3.96
C VAL A 287 38.81 0.32 -4.69
N GLY A 288 38.72 0.05 -5.99
CA GLY A 288 39.84 -0.34 -6.86
C GLY A 288 40.10 -1.84 -6.96
N ASP A 289 39.20 -2.69 -6.46
CA ASP A 289 39.30 -4.15 -6.51
C ASP A 289 38.60 -4.68 -7.78
N LYS A 290 39.36 -4.73 -8.88
CA LYS A 290 38.85 -5.11 -10.19
C LYS A 290 38.39 -6.56 -10.26
N ASP A 291 39.07 -7.46 -9.55
CA ASP A 291 38.78 -8.89 -9.61
C ASP A 291 37.41 -9.18 -9.00
N ASN A 292 37.13 -8.61 -7.82
CA ASN A 292 35.81 -8.74 -7.20
C ASN A 292 34.74 -7.94 -7.96
N ALA A 293 35.09 -6.78 -8.52
CA ALA A 293 34.16 -6.00 -9.33
C ALA A 293 33.61 -6.82 -10.51
N ASP A 294 34.50 -7.43 -11.30
CA ASP A 294 34.14 -8.23 -12.47
C ASP A 294 33.40 -9.51 -12.07
N LYS A 295 33.81 -10.16 -10.98
CA LYS A 295 33.14 -11.35 -10.44
C LYS A 295 31.68 -11.05 -10.09
N TYR A 296 31.43 -10.04 -9.26
CA TYR A 296 30.08 -9.74 -8.79
C TYR A 296 29.19 -9.15 -9.88
N LYS A 297 29.76 -8.36 -10.79
CA LYS A 297 29.01 -7.89 -11.97
C LYS A 297 28.49 -9.06 -12.81
N LYS A 298 29.34 -10.05 -13.12
CA LYS A 298 28.92 -11.25 -13.88
C LYS A 298 27.80 -12.03 -13.18
N MET A 299 27.88 -12.16 -11.86
CA MET A 299 26.83 -12.83 -11.07
C MET A 299 25.51 -12.05 -11.12
N GLY A 300 25.57 -10.73 -10.93
CA GLY A 300 24.38 -9.87 -10.96
C GLY A 300 23.72 -9.81 -12.34
N ASP A 301 24.52 -9.71 -13.41
CA ASP A 301 24.04 -9.74 -14.80
C ASP A 301 23.38 -11.09 -15.15
N ALA A 302 23.93 -12.20 -14.66
CA ALA A 302 23.36 -13.53 -14.89
C ALA A 302 21.98 -13.69 -14.23
N ILE A 303 21.80 -13.18 -13.00
CA ILE A 303 20.51 -13.22 -12.29
C ILE A 303 19.47 -12.37 -13.01
N GLU A 304 19.82 -11.17 -13.47
CA GLU A 304 18.89 -10.34 -14.24
C GLU A 304 18.54 -10.98 -15.59
N ALA A 305 19.50 -11.60 -16.27
CA ALA A 305 19.25 -12.31 -17.51
C ALA A 305 18.28 -13.48 -17.31
N GLU A 306 18.49 -14.31 -16.28
CA GLU A 306 17.59 -15.41 -15.93
C GLU A 306 16.19 -14.90 -15.58
N ARG A 307 16.10 -13.79 -14.83
CA ARG A 307 14.82 -13.17 -14.49
C ARG A 307 14.09 -12.65 -15.72
N MET A 308 14.79 -11.98 -16.63
CA MET A 308 14.23 -11.46 -17.88
C MET A 308 13.73 -12.59 -18.78
N GLU A 309 14.46 -13.71 -18.85
CA GLU A 309 14.03 -14.89 -19.59
C GLU A 309 12.80 -15.56 -18.96
N ARG A 310 12.81 -15.75 -17.63
CA ARG A 310 11.72 -16.39 -16.89
C ARG A 310 10.39 -15.63 -17.00
N TYR A 311 10.45 -14.31 -17.04
CA TYR A 311 9.27 -13.43 -17.08
C TYR A 311 9.06 -12.74 -18.42
N LYS A 312 9.72 -13.23 -19.49
CA LYS A 312 9.70 -12.61 -20.82
C LYS A 312 8.27 -12.30 -21.30
N ASP A 313 7.37 -13.28 -21.25
CA ASP A 313 5.99 -13.13 -21.71
C ASP A 313 5.22 -12.05 -20.90
N LEU A 314 5.51 -11.91 -19.61
CA LEU A 314 4.93 -10.89 -18.73
C LEU A 314 5.45 -9.48 -19.07
N PHE A 315 6.74 -9.37 -19.40
CA PHE A 315 7.35 -8.11 -19.82
C PHE A 315 6.84 -7.69 -21.21
N GLU A 316 6.70 -8.62 -22.15
CA GLU A 316 6.15 -8.35 -23.49
C GLU A 316 4.67 -7.90 -23.44
N ALA A 317 3.87 -8.51 -22.55
CA ALA A 317 2.48 -8.13 -22.33
C ALA A 317 2.32 -6.73 -21.69
N THR A 318 3.32 -6.25 -20.94
CA THR A 318 3.27 -4.95 -20.26
C THR A 318 3.93 -3.81 -21.05
N GLY A 319 4.81 -4.12 -22.01
CA GLY A 319 5.41 -3.14 -22.94
C GLY A 319 4.56 -2.79 -24.17
N SER A 320 3.41 -3.45 -24.35
CA SER A 320 2.49 -3.24 -25.50
C SER A 320 1.35 -2.24 -25.23
N ASN A 321 1.45 -1.41 -24.17
CA ASN A 321 0.48 -0.35 -23.83
C ASN A 321 1.14 1.02 -23.82
#